data_AF-A0A426QF89-F1
#
_entry.id   AF-A0A426QF89-F1
#
_cell.length_a   1.000
_cell.length_b   1.000
_cell.length_c   1.000
_cell.angle_alpha   90.00
_cell.angle_beta   90.00
_cell.angle_gamma   90.00
#
_symmetry.space_group_name_H-M   'P 1'
#
loop_
_entity.id
_entity.type
_entity.pdbx_description
1 polymer ?
#
loop_
_entity_poly.entity_id
_entity_poly.type
_entity_poly.pdbx_seq_one_letter_code
_entity_poly.pdbx_strand_id
1 'polypeptide(L)'
;MRAADIITTLAGRGIAVSLEDGRIHARPGHRLTDDYVRLIRQHKPALMHLLRTRAQADAAGDAVAHESPRALSPIEKAGIARLCRQHYDADDSAIRATIEDCEGCPAMREYHLALDRLMTTHRTAGAT
;
A
#
# COMPACT_ATOMS: atom_id res chain seq x y z
N MET A 1 -4.30 8.97 13.04
CA MET A 1 -3.32 7.98 12.56
C MET A 1 -4.00 7.14 11.50
N ARG A 2 -3.46 7.05 10.29
CA ARG A 2 -4.06 6.29 9.19
C ARG A 2 -3.67 4.82 9.30
N ALA A 3 -4.47 3.91 8.76
CA ALA A 3 -4.20 2.47 8.84
C ALA A 3 -2.88 2.07 8.13
N ALA A 4 -2.45 2.81 7.12
CA ALA A 4 -1.13 2.66 6.50
C ALA A 4 0.01 2.95 7.49
N ASP A 5 -0.08 4.07 8.23
CA ASP A 5 0.92 4.44 9.25
C ASP A 5 1.06 3.37 10.33
N ILE A 6 -0.05 2.70 10.67
CA ILE A 6 -0.09 1.62 11.66
C ILE A 6 0.65 0.39 11.14
N ILE A 7 0.41 -0.02 9.90
CA ILE A 7 1.13 -1.15 9.28
C ILE A 7 2.62 -0.85 9.22
N THR A 8 3.02 0.36 8.81
CA THR A 8 4.41 0.79 8.76
C THR A 8 5.06 0.80 10.15
N THR A 9 4.34 1.27 11.17
CA THR A 9 4.81 1.29 12.56
C THR A 9 5.01 -0.14 13.10
N LEU A 10 4.08 -1.05 12.80
CA LEU A 10 4.16 -2.46 13.21
C LEU A 10 5.30 -3.17 12.48
N ALA A 11 5.43 -2.96 11.16
CA ALA A 11 6.50 -3.53 10.35
C ALA A 11 7.88 -3.03 10.80
N GLY A 12 8.04 -1.74 11.07
CA GLY A 12 9.28 -1.14 11.61
C GLY A 12 9.66 -1.66 13.00
N ARG A 13 8.74 -2.31 13.71
CA ARG A 13 8.96 -2.98 15.00
C ARG A 13 9.13 -4.51 14.84
N GLY A 14 9.18 -5.01 13.61
CA GLY A 14 9.28 -6.44 13.31
C GLY A 14 7.97 -7.21 13.52
N ILE A 15 6.82 -6.54 13.51
CA ILE A 15 5.50 -7.16 13.63
C ILE A 15 4.88 -7.23 12.25
N ALA A 16 4.89 -8.42 11.66
CA ALA A 16 4.21 -8.68 10.40
C ALA A 16 2.70 -8.78 10.65
N VAL A 17 1.91 -8.10 9.84
CA VAL A 17 0.45 -8.14 9.92
C VAL A 17 -0.09 -8.64 8.58
N SER A 18 -0.82 -9.74 8.62
CA SER A 18 -1.44 -10.36 7.46
C SER A 18 -2.94 -10.60 7.69
N LEU A 19 -3.67 -10.85 6.60
CA LEU A 19 -5.07 -11.24 6.66
C LEU A 19 -5.15 -12.73 6.27
N GLU A 20 -5.52 -13.59 7.23
CA GLU A 20 -5.72 -15.02 7.02
C GLU A 20 -7.16 -15.36 7.46
N ASP A 21 -7.92 -16.10 6.65
CA ASP A 21 -9.30 -16.50 6.94
C ASP A 21 -10.25 -15.35 7.38
N GLY A 22 -10.05 -14.15 6.82
CA GLY A 22 -10.83 -12.96 7.17
C GLY A 22 -10.53 -12.39 8.56
N ARG A 23 -9.41 -12.80 9.17
CA ARG A 23 -8.93 -12.32 10.47
C ARG A 23 -7.56 -11.67 10.31
N ILE A 24 -7.30 -10.65 11.13
CA ILE A 24 -5.99 -10.02 11.19
C ILE A 24 -5.07 -10.92 12.03
N HIS A 25 -3.99 -11.39 11.41
CA HIS A 25 -2.95 -12.17 12.05
C HIS A 25 -1.74 -11.26 12.25
N ALA A 26 -1.37 -11.01 13.51
CA ALA A 26 -0.16 -10.28 13.86
C ALA A 26 0.90 -11.31 14.29
N ARG A 27 1.97 -11.43 13.50
CA ARG A 27 3.13 -12.28 13.76
C ARG A 27 4.29 -11.39 14.21
N PRO A 28 4.51 -11.25 15.52
CA PRO A 28 5.58 -10.44 16.02
C PRO A 28 6.90 -11.24 15.97
N GLY A 29 7.97 -10.65 15.45
CA GLY A 29 9.31 -11.23 15.55
C GLY A 29 9.86 -11.25 16.98
N HIS A 30 9.26 -10.43 17.86
CA HIS A 30 9.58 -10.30 19.28
C HIS A 30 8.28 -10.22 20.12
N ARG A 31 8.35 -9.77 21.38
CA ARG A 31 7.16 -9.67 22.25
C ARG A 31 6.18 -8.60 21.74
N LEU A 32 4.92 -8.99 21.54
CA LEU A 32 3.83 -8.05 21.25
C LEU A 32 3.39 -7.36 22.56
N THR A 33 3.42 -6.04 22.59
CA THR A 33 2.96 -5.27 23.76
C THR A 33 1.45 -5.00 23.69
N ASP A 34 0.82 -4.81 24.85
CA ASP A 34 -0.62 -4.52 24.96
C ASP A 34 -1.04 -3.25 24.21
N ASP A 35 -0.15 -2.27 24.10
CA ASP A 35 -0.40 -1.06 23.32
C ASP A 35 -0.57 -1.36 21.82
N TYR A 36 0.20 -2.29 21.26
CA TYR A 36 0.03 -2.70 19.87
C TYR A 36 -1.25 -3.48 19.65
N VAL A 37 -1.61 -4.34 20.60
CA VAL A 37 -2.87 -5.08 20.54
C VAL A 37 -4.07 -4.11 20.57
N ARG A 38 -4.02 -3.09 21.43
CA ARG A 38 -5.02 -2.01 21.46
C ARG A 38 -5.08 -1.26 20.14
N LEU A 39 -3.93 -0.89 19.60
CA LEU A 39 -3.83 -0.09 18.38
C LEU A 39 -4.34 -0.86 17.15
N ILE A 40 -4.04 -2.16 17.03
CA ILE A 40 -4.60 -3.05 16.00
C ILE A 40 -6.12 -3.20 16.16
N ARG A 41 -6.61 -3.38 17.39
CA ARG A 41 -8.06 -3.51 17.66
C ARG A 41 -8.82 -2.24 17.32
N GLN A 42 -8.31 -1.07 17.71
CA GLN A 42 -8.94 0.22 17.48
C GLN A 42 -9.09 0.54 15.99
N HIS A 43 -8.14 0.10 15.17
CA HIS A 43 -8.11 0.37 13.73
C HIS A 43 -8.44 -0.86 12.87
N LYS A 44 -9.01 -1.91 13.46
CA LYS A 44 -9.33 -3.19 12.80
C LYS A 44 -10.09 -3.03 11.47
N PRO A 45 -11.17 -2.22 11.34
CA PRO A 45 -11.91 -2.12 10.08
C PRO A 45 -11.06 -1.57 8.94
N ALA A 46 -10.26 -0.54 9.23
CA ALA A 46 -9.40 0.11 8.26
C ALA A 46 -8.20 -0.79 7.87
N LEU A 47 -7.63 -1.53 8.83
CA LEU A 47 -6.58 -2.52 8.59
C LEU A 47 -7.09 -3.70 7.74
N MET A 48 -8.29 -4.20 8.01
CA MET A 48 -8.91 -5.26 7.20
C MET A 48 -9.13 -4.82 5.77
N HIS A 49 -9.63 -3.60 5.56
CA HIS A 49 -9.82 -3.07 4.21
C HIS A 49 -8.48 -2.98 3.46
N LEU A 50 -7.44 -2.41 4.08
CA LEU A 50 -6.10 -2.29 3.49
C LEU A 50 -5.45 -3.64 3.16
N LEU A 51 -5.48 -4.58 4.11
CA LEU A 51 -4.90 -5.90 3.91
C LEU A 51 -5.66 -6.70 2.85
N ARG A 52 -6.98 -6.54 2.77
CA ARG A 52 -7.79 -7.16 1.71
C ARG A 52 -7.49 -6.56 0.34
N THR A 53 -7.39 -5.23 0.24
CA THR A 53 -7.00 -4.55 -1.00
C THR A 53 -5.61 -4.97 -1.45
N ARG A 54 -4.66 -5.12 -0.51
CA ARG A 54 -3.32 -5.64 -0.81
C ARG A 54 -3.35 -7.07 -1.30
N ALA A 55 -4.06 -7.97 -0.61
CA ALA A 55 -4.19 -9.36 -1.04
C ALA A 55 -4.89 -9.49 -2.41
N GLN A 56 -5.84 -8.60 -2.71
CA GLN A 56 -6.46 -8.52 -4.03
C GLN A 56 -5.50 -8.02 -5.11
N ALA A 57 -4.63 -7.06 -4.81
CA ALA A 57 -3.60 -6.60 -5.72
C ALA A 57 -2.52 -7.67 -5.96
N ASP A 58 -2.12 -8.41 -4.92
CA ASP A 58 -1.18 -9.53 -5.02
C ASP A 58 -1.78 -10.68 -5.84
N ALA A 59 -3.06 -11.04 -5.61
CA ALA A 59 -3.78 -12.05 -6.38
C ALA A 59 -4.09 -11.62 -7.82
N ALA A 60 -4.35 -10.32 -8.04
CA ALA A 60 -4.43 -9.77 -9.39
C ALA A 60 -3.06 -9.85 -10.08
N GLY A 61 -1.95 -9.62 -9.36
CA GLY A 61 -0.61 -9.81 -9.91
C GLY A 61 -0.30 -11.24 -10.32
N ASP A 62 -0.79 -12.23 -9.58
CA ASP A 62 -0.67 -13.65 -9.96
C ASP A 62 -1.55 -14.01 -11.17
N ALA A 63 -2.72 -13.40 -11.31
CA ALA A 63 -3.62 -13.59 -12.45
C ALA A 63 -3.18 -12.85 -13.73
N VAL A 64 -2.32 -11.82 -13.59
CA VAL A 64 -1.91 -10.91 -14.68
C VAL A 64 -0.49 -11.22 -15.20
N ALA A 65 0.07 -12.38 -14.82
CA ALA A 65 1.31 -12.92 -15.40
C ALA A 65 1.25 -13.16 -16.95
N HIS A 66 0.11 -12.88 -17.58
CA HIS A 66 -0.10 -12.91 -19.03
C HIS A 66 -0.34 -11.54 -19.70
N GLU A 67 -0.34 -10.41 -18.98
CA GLU A 67 -0.31 -9.09 -19.65
C GLU A 67 1.13 -8.66 -19.95
N SER A 68 1.39 -8.41 -21.23
CA SER A 68 2.68 -7.88 -21.68
C SER A 68 3.01 -6.57 -20.96
N PRO A 69 4.29 -6.37 -20.56
CA PRO A 69 4.78 -5.09 -20.07
C PRO A 69 4.36 -3.96 -21.02
N ARG A 70 3.81 -2.89 -20.45
CA ARG A 70 3.36 -1.73 -21.20
C ARG A 70 3.93 -0.48 -20.56
N ALA A 71 4.48 0.40 -21.39
CA ALA A 71 4.89 1.73 -20.99
C ALA A 71 3.70 2.50 -20.37
N LEU A 72 3.97 3.14 -19.24
CA LEU A 72 3.00 4.00 -18.57
C LEU A 72 2.77 5.26 -19.40
N SER A 73 1.53 5.74 -19.44
CA SER A 73 1.24 7.06 -20.01
C SER A 73 1.86 8.17 -19.15
N PRO A 74 2.09 9.37 -19.73
CA PRO A 74 2.65 10.50 -18.97
C PRO A 74 1.84 10.87 -17.72
N ILE A 75 0.51 10.70 -17.77
CA ILE A 75 -0.39 10.97 -16.63
C ILE A 75 -0.18 9.95 -15.51
N GLU A 76 -0.04 8.67 -15.85
CA GLU A 76 0.21 7.60 -14.88
C GLU A 76 1.58 7.77 -14.22
N LYS A 77 2.63 8.10 -15.00
CA LYS A 77 3.97 8.42 -14.47
C LYS A 77 3.92 9.60 -13.50
N ALA A 78 3.18 10.65 -13.85
CA ALA A 78 3.02 11.82 -12.98
C ALA A 78 2.26 11.48 -11.68
N GLY A 79 1.25 10.62 -11.73
CA GLY A 79 0.52 10.14 -10.55
C GLY A 79 1.43 9.34 -9.61
N ILE A 80 2.20 8.40 -10.15
CA ILE A 80 3.16 7.58 -9.39
C ILE A 80 4.26 8.47 -8.78
N ALA A 81 4.85 9.37 -9.57
CA ALA A 81 5.88 10.29 -9.08
C ALA A 81 5.36 11.20 -7.96
N ARG A 82 4.13 11.70 -8.10
CA ARG A 82 3.46 12.49 -7.06
C ARG A 82 3.26 11.67 -5.78
N LEU A 83 2.77 10.44 -5.90
CA LEU A 83 2.58 9.54 -4.77
C LEU A 83 3.91 9.31 -4.03
N CYS A 84 4.97 8.99 -4.77
CA CYS A 84 6.28 8.69 -4.19
C CYS A 84 6.90 9.89 -3.47
N ARG A 85 6.84 11.09 -4.07
CA ARG A 85 7.32 12.32 -3.43
C ARG A 85 6.52 12.67 -2.17
N GLN A 86 5.20 12.56 -2.22
CA GLN A 86 4.35 13.04 -1.14
C GLN A 86 4.24 12.07 0.04
N HIS A 87 4.44 10.77 -0.18
CA HIS A 87 4.16 9.75 0.82
C HIS A 87 5.35 8.88 1.19
N TYR A 88 6.36 8.78 0.34
CA TYR A 88 7.55 7.98 0.60
C TYR A 88 8.82 8.82 0.73
N ASP A 89 8.71 10.15 0.64
CA ASP A 89 9.85 11.09 0.59
C ASP A 89 10.94 10.64 -0.39
N ALA A 90 10.48 10.05 -1.50
CA ALA A 90 11.34 9.40 -2.48
C ALA A 90 12.08 10.45 -3.33
N ASP A 91 13.38 10.20 -3.55
CA ASP A 91 14.19 10.97 -4.47
C ASP A 91 13.93 10.57 -5.95
N ASP A 92 14.46 11.35 -6.89
CA ASP A 92 14.22 11.13 -8.32
C ASP A 92 14.68 9.76 -8.82
N SER A 93 15.71 9.20 -8.18
CA SER A 93 16.22 7.85 -8.46
C SER A 93 15.20 6.79 -8.05
N ALA A 94 14.69 6.86 -6.81
CA ALA A 94 13.67 5.93 -6.33
C ALA A 94 12.34 6.06 -7.09
N ILE A 95 11.96 7.27 -7.50
CA ILE A 95 10.78 7.51 -8.34
C ILE A 95 10.93 6.83 -9.70
N ARG A 96 12.10 6.99 -10.33
CA ARG A 96 12.38 6.37 -11.61
C ARG A 96 12.35 4.85 -11.51
N ALA A 97 13.00 4.27 -10.49
CA ALA A 97 12.97 2.83 -10.24
C ALA A 97 11.53 2.32 -10.03
N THR A 98 10.72 3.06 -9.26
CA THR A 98 9.30 2.70 -9.05
C THR A 98 8.49 2.72 -10.35
N ILE A 99 8.75 3.69 -11.24
CA ILE A 99 8.10 3.78 -12.55
C ILE A 99 8.52 2.60 -13.44
N GLU A 100 9.81 2.28 -13.48
CA GLU A 100 10.36 1.14 -14.24
C GLU A 100 9.75 -0.19 -13.72
N ASP A 101 9.64 -0.36 -12.40
CA ASP A 101 8.97 -1.52 -11.78
C ASP A 101 7.47 -1.58 -12.13
N CYS A 102 6.78 -0.45 -12.19
CA CYS A 102 5.37 -0.39 -12.59
C CYS A 102 5.17 -0.68 -14.09
N GLU A 103 6.13 -0.34 -14.94
CA GLU A 103 6.10 -0.70 -16.37
C GLU A 103 6.35 -2.19 -16.59
N GLY A 104 7.20 -2.80 -15.76
CA GLY A 104 7.50 -4.23 -15.78
C GLY A 104 6.46 -5.11 -15.08
N CYS A 105 5.65 -4.55 -14.17
CA CYS A 105 4.68 -5.29 -13.36
C CYS A 105 3.30 -4.61 -13.36
N PRO A 106 2.32 -5.14 -14.11
CA PRO A 106 0.97 -4.60 -14.16
C PRO A 106 0.29 -4.45 -12.79
N ALA A 107 0.56 -5.38 -11.86
CA ALA A 107 0.03 -5.33 -10.50
C ALA A 107 0.55 -4.13 -9.69
N MET A 108 1.85 -3.85 -9.80
CA MET A 108 2.48 -2.69 -9.16
C MET A 108 1.95 -1.38 -9.74
N ARG A 109 1.72 -1.33 -11.06
CA ARG A 109 1.05 -0.22 -11.72
C ARG A 109 -0.35 0.01 -11.15
N GLU A 110 -1.20 -1.01 -11.12
CA GLU A 110 -2.57 -0.87 -10.62
C GLU A 110 -2.61 -0.44 -9.16
N TYR A 111 -1.73 -1.00 -8.33
CA TYR A 111 -1.60 -0.63 -6.92
C TYR A 111 -1.25 0.85 -6.74
N HIS A 112 -0.22 1.36 -7.44
CA HIS A 112 0.19 2.75 -7.30
C HIS A 112 -0.84 3.73 -7.87
N LEU A 113 -1.54 3.37 -8.96
CA LEU A 113 -2.61 4.19 -9.52
C LEU A 113 -3.86 4.21 -8.61
N ALA A 114 -4.22 3.08 -8.02
CA ALA A 114 -5.31 3.01 -7.04
C ALA A 114 -5.00 3.82 -5.79
N LEU A 115 -3.76 3.74 -5.29
CA LEU A 115 -3.28 4.57 -4.18
C LEU A 115 -3.35 6.06 -4.51
N ASP A 116 -2.86 6.49 -5.68
CA ASP A 116 -2.93 7.90 -6.08
C ASP A 116 -4.37 8.41 -6.13
N ARG A 117 -5.30 7.61 -6.67
CA ARG A 117 -6.74 7.94 -6.66
C ARG A 117 -7.30 8.05 -5.25
N LEU A 118 -7.04 7.08 -4.37
CA LEU A 118 -7.50 7.13 -2.98
C LEU A 118 -6.98 8.38 -2.25
N MET A 119 -5.70 8.68 -2.41
CA MET A 119 -5.04 9.80 -1.73
C MET A 119 -5.50 11.16 -2.25
N THR A 120 -5.82 11.26 -3.54
CA THR A 120 -6.39 12.48 -4.14
C THR A 120 -7.86 12.67 -3.79
N THR A 121 -8.65 11.60 -3.71
CA THR A 121 -10.09 11.65 -3.35
C THR A 121 -10.31 12.02 -1.87
N HIS A 122 -9.42 11.58 -0.96
CA HIS A 122 -9.48 11.98 0.45
C HIS A 122 -9.04 13.42 0.71
N ARG A 123 -8.37 14.07 -0.25
CA ARG A 123 -7.96 15.49 -0.13
C ARG A 123 -9.11 16.45 -0.44
N THR A 124 -10.06 16.04 -1.29
CA THR A 124 -11.26 16.82 -1.62
C THR A 124 -12.39 16.64 -0.60
N ALA A 125 -12.44 15.50 0.11
CA ALA A 125 -13.45 15.25 1.15
C ALA A 125 -13.14 15.93 2.51
N GLY A 126 -12.00 16.62 2.64
CA GLY A 126 -11.59 17.33 3.87
C GLY A 126 -11.70 18.86 3.78
N ALA A 127 -12.31 19.38 2.71
CA ALA A 127 -12.52 20.80 2.48
C ALA A 127 -14.02 21.14 2.49
N THR A 128 -14.68 20.91 3.63
CA THR A 128 -15.99 21.47 3.97
C THR A 128 -16.05 21.71 5.47
#